data_AF-A0A7J8WKF3-F1
#
_entry.id   AF-A0A7J8WKF3-F1
#
_cell.length_a   1.000
_cell.length_b   1.000
_cell.length_c   1.000
_cell.angle_alpha   90.00
_cell.angle_beta   90.00
_cell.angle_gamma   90.00
#
_symmetry.space_group_name_H-M   'P 1'
#
loop_
_entity.id
_entity.type
_entity.pdbx_description
1 polymer ?
#
loop_
_entity_poly.entity_id
_entity_poly.type
_entity_poly.pdbx_seq_one_letter_code
_entity_poly.pdbx_strand_id
1 'polypeptide(L)'
;MQSLSRRNVRHLKEVVLASNGVQNLISKDMDELLRIVAVDKREELKIFSGEVVRFGNRSKDRQWHSLERYFEKISRELSPQKQLKEEAELLVEQLMISVQYTAELYQELQILDKFEQDYLRKRQEDDNSAGTQK
;
A
#
# COMPACT_ATOMS: atom_id res chain seq x y z
N MET A 1 29.03 2.29 6.85
CA MET A 1 27.87 3.14 6.50
C MET A 1 27.63 4.16 7.59
N GLN A 2 27.83 5.45 7.33
CA GLN A 2 27.47 6.51 8.29
C GLN A 2 25.97 6.87 8.22
N SER A 3 25.30 6.56 7.11
CA SER A 3 23.87 6.84 6.86
C SER A 3 22.93 6.27 7.94
N LEU A 4 23.28 5.12 8.53
CA LEU A 4 22.50 4.48 9.60
C LEU A 4 23.01 4.80 11.02
N SER A 5 23.92 5.78 11.17
CA SER A 5 24.35 6.22 12.50
C SER A 5 23.16 6.79 13.30
N ARG A 6 23.19 6.67 14.63
CA ARG A 6 22.13 7.21 15.51
C ARG A 6 21.82 8.69 15.22
N ARG A 7 22.85 9.48 14.90
CA ARG A 7 22.71 10.89 14.55
C ARG A 7 21.95 11.07 13.23
N ASN A 8 22.30 10.31 12.20
CA ASN A 8 21.68 10.44 10.88
C ASN A 8 20.26 9.87 10.86
N VAL A 9 19.99 8.77 11.58
CA VAL A 9 18.64 8.25 11.74
C VAL A 9 17.75 9.25 12.48
N ARG A 10 18.27 9.90 13.53
CA ARG A 10 17.55 10.95 14.23
C ARG A 10 17.24 12.13 13.31
N HIS A 11 18.25 12.62 12.59
CA HIS A 11 18.09 13.72 11.64
C HIS A 11 17.07 13.38 10.54
N LEU A 12 17.14 12.17 9.99
CA LEU A 12 16.16 11.70 9.01
C LEU A 12 14.74 11.76 9.59
N LYS A 13 14.51 11.19 10.77
CA LYS A 13 13.17 11.13 11.38
C LYS A 13 12.64 12.51 11.76
N GLU A 14 13.43 13.28 12.49
CA GLU A 14 12.99 14.52 13.15
C GLU A 14 13.06 15.75 12.24
N VAL A 15 13.89 15.72 11.20
CA VAL A 15 14.10 16.89 10.32
C VAL A 15 13.59 16.61 8.91
N VAL A 16 14.05 15.54 8.28
CA VAL A 16 13.74 15.28 6.86
C VAL A 16 12.32 14.78 6.70
N LEU A 17 11.95 13.68 7.37
CA LEU A 17 10.63 13.07 7.24
C LEU A 17 9.52 13.93 7.85
N ALA A 18 9.82 14.68 8.91
CA ALA A 18 8.88 15.62 9.53
C ALA A 18 8.72 16.94 8.76
N SER A 19 9.47 17.17 7.68
CA SER A 19 9.39 18.42 6.92
C SER A 19 8.05 18.54 6.17
N ASN A 20 7.50 19.75 6.11
CA ASN A 20 6.25 20.02 5.38
C ASN A 20 6.31 19.61 3.91
N GLY A 21 7.48 19.72 3.27
CA GLY A 21 7.65 19.30 1.88
C GLY A 21 7.42 17.79 1.72
N VAL A 22 8.08 16.97 2.55
CA VAL A 22 7.91 15.51 2.52
C VAL A 22 6.48 15.11 2.92
N GLN A 23 5.95 15.72 3.97
CA GLN A 23 4.62 15.42 4.50
C GLN A 23 3.49 15.76 3.51
N ASN A 24 3.64 16.83 2.73
CA ASN A 24 2.63 17.25 1.77
C ASN A 24 2.80 16.60 0.38
N LEU A 25 4.02 16.24 -0.01
CA LEU A 25 4.30 15.70 -1.35
C LEU A 25 4.29 14.17 -1.40
N ILE A 26 4.71 13.51 -0.31
CA ILE A 26 4.89 12.06 -0.28
C ILE A 26 3.80 11.42 0.56
N SER A 27 3.84 11.60 1.89
CA SER A 27 2.84 11.04 2.79
C SER A 27 2.90 11.70 4.16
N LYS A 28 1.75 11.75 4.84
CA LYS A 28 1.67 12.11 6.26
C LYS A 28 1.84 10.92 7.20
N ASP A 29 1.74 9.69 6.68
CA ASP A 29 1.96 8.48 7.45
C ASP A 29 3.47 8.26 7.66
N MET A 30 3.92 8.42 8.90
CA MET A 30 5.31 8.21 9.26
C MET A 30 5.76 6.75 9.06
N ASP A 31 4.86 5.78 9.21
CA ASP A 31 5.21 4.38 8.98
C ASP A 31 5.41 4.11 7.49
N GLU A 32 4.61 4.73 6.63
CA GLU A 32 4.79 4.68 5.17
C GLU A 32 6.13 5.31 4.75
N LEU A 33 6.43 6.51 5.26
CA LEU A 33 7.71 7.16 4.99
C LEU A 33 8.91 6.32 5.46
N LEU A 34 8.82 5.71 6.63
CA LEU A 34 9.86 4.82 7.15
C LEU A 34 9.99 3.53 6.34
N ARG A 35 8.87 2.98 5.84
CA ARG A 35 8.88 1.83 4.91
C ARG A 35 9.62 2.19 3.62
N ILE A 36 9.36 3.35 3.02
CA ILE A 36 10.03 3.81 1.80
C ILE A 36 11.55 3.91 2.01
N VAL A 37 11.99 4.60 3.07
CA VAL A 37 13.43 4.71 3.40
C VAL A 37 14.04 3.33 3.65
N ALA A 38 13.34 2.45 4.38
CA ALA A 38 13.85 1.13 4.68
C ALA A 38 14.06 0.31 3.41
N VAL A 39 13.16 0.41 2.43
CA VAL A 39 13.30 -0.24 1.11
C VAL A 39 14.52 0.31 0.37
N ASP A 40 14.66 1.64 0.28
CA ASP A 40 15.80 2.29 -0.36
C ASP A 40 17.15 1.84 0.24
N LYS A 41 17.24 1.83 1.58
CA LYS A 41 18.46 1.38 2.29
C LYS A 41 18.73 -0.11 2.13
N ARG A 42 17.69 -0.95 2.00
CA ARG A 42 17.87 -2.38 1.71
C ARG A 42 18.44 -2.60 0.31
N GLU A 43 18.05 -1.80 -0.68
CA GLU A 43 18.61 -1.90 -2.04
C GLU A 43 20.08 -1.47 -2.08
N GLU A 44 20.45 -0.36 -1.41
CA GLU A 44 21.86 0.03 -1.24
C GLU A 44 22.68 -1.09 -0.58
N LEU A 45 22.14 -1.72 0.47
CA LEU A 45 22.80 -2.82 1.17
C LEU A 45 22.93 -4.06 0.29
N LYS A 46 21.94 -4.36 -0.56
CA LYS A 46 21.96 -5.50 -1.50
C LYS A 46 23.07 -5.34 -2.54
N ILE A 47 23.24 -4.14 -3.09
CA ILE A 47 24.36 -3.85 -4.00
C ILE A 47 25.69 -4.03 -3.26
N PHE A 48 25.81 -3.46 -2.06
CA PHE A 48 27.02 -3.60 -1.24
C PHE A 48 27.35 -5.06 -0.90
N SER A 49 26.36 -5.86 -0.48
CA SER A 49 26.58 -7.26 -0.14
C SER A 49 26.96 -8.09 -1.37
N GLY A 50 26.39 -7.79 -2.54
CA GLY A 50 26.81 -8.39 -3.82
C GLY A 50 28.29 -8.13 -4.12
N GLU A 51 28.75 -6.90 -3.89
CA GLU A 51 30.18 -6.56 -4.03
C GLU A 51 31.05 -7.31 -3.01
N VAL A 52 30.61 -7.40 -1.75
CA VAL A 52 31.31 -8.18 -0.71
C VAL A 52 31.43 -9.65 -1.11
N VAL A 53 30.37 -10.27 -1.64
CA VAL A 53 30.41 -11.65 -2.17
C VAL A 53 31.41 -11.76 -3.32
N ARG A 54 31.34 -10.82 -4.27
CA ARG A 54 32.24 -10.80 -5.44
C ARG A 54 33.71 -10.71 -5.04
N PHE A 55 34.04 -9.86 -4.08
CA PHE A 55 35.40 -9.75 -3.56
C PHE A 55 35.78 -10.95 -2.68
N GLY A 56 34.87 -11.45 -1.86
CA GLY A 56 35.07 -12.64 -1.03
C GLY A 56 35.45 -13.87 -1.86
N ASN A 57 34.75 -14.11 -2.97
CA ASN A 57 35.04 -15.20 -3.90
C ASN A 57 36.40 -15.06 -4.61
N ARG A 58 36.99 -13.85 -4.64
CA ARG A 58 38.34 -13.60 -5.17
C ARG A 58 39.43 -13.68 -4.09
N SER A 59 39.04 -13.81 -2.81
CA SER A 59 39.99 -13.94 -1.72
C SER A 59 40.77 -15.25 -1.81
N LYS A 60 42.03 -15.23 -1.36
CA LYS A 60 42.86 -16.44 -1.26
C LYS A 60 42.32 -17.41 -0.20
N ASP A 61 41.61 -16.88 0.78
CA ASP A 61 41.13 -17.64 1.91
C ASP A 61 39.69 -18.11 1.67
N ARG A 62 39.51 -19.43 1.68
CA ARG A 62 38.24 -20.10 1.34
C ARG A 62 37.12 -19.76 2.30
N GLN A 63 37.40 -19.27 3.51
CA GLN A 63 36.35 -18.88 4.46
C GLN A 63 35.48 -17.72 3.95
N TRP A 64 36.01 -16.90 3.04
CA TRP A 64 35.27 -15.80 2.41
C TRP A 64 34.54 -16.21 1.14
N HIS A 65 34.69 -17.47 0.71
CA HIS A 65 33.94 -18.02 -0.40
C HIS A 65 32.54 -18.38 0.08
N SER A 66 31.55 -18.33 -0.82
CA SER A 66 30.16 -18.71 -0.52
C SER A 66 29.44 -17.82 0.51
N LEU A 67 29.90 -16.57 0.71
CA LEU A 67 29.17 -15.57 1.51
C LEU A 67 27.74 -15.34 1.01
N GLU A 68 27.49 -15.57 -0.28
CA GLU A 68 26.15 -15.55 -0.89
C GLU A 68 25.15 -16.41 -0.12
N ARG A 69 25.54 -17.64 0.24
CA ARG A 69 24.69 -18.58 0.98
C ARG A 69 24.34 -18.07 2.39
N TYR A 70 25.27 -17.36 3.01
CA TYR A 70 25.04 -16.74 4.33
C TYR A 70 24.06 -15.57 4.23
N PHE A 71 24.23 -14.69 3.25
CA PHE A 71 23.31 -13.57 3.03
C PHE A 71 21.91 -14.03 2.63
N GLU A 72 21.80 -15.08 1.81
CA GLU A 72 20.51 -15.64 1.42
C GLU A 72 19.78 -16.24 2.62
N LYS A 73 20.49 -16.96 3.49
CA LYS A 73 19.93 -17.50 4.74
C LYS A 73 19.34 -16.39 5.62
N ILE A 74 20.12 -15.32 5.85
CA ILE A 74 19.68 -14.17 6.65
C ILE A 74 18.45 -13.50 6.03
N SER A 75 18.40 -13.38 4.70
CA SER A 75 17.27 -12.78 3.99
C SER A 75 15.98 -13.58 4.16
N ARG A 76 16.07 -14.92 4.15
CA ARG A 76 14.93 -15.81 4.38
C ARG A 76 14.42 -15.77 5.82
N GLU A 77 15.33 -15.68 6.80
CA GLU A 77 14.96 -15.55 8.23
C GLU A 77 14.30 -14.19 8.53
N LEU A 78 14.68 -13.14 7.80
CA LEU A 78 14.14 -11.79 7.97
C LEU A 78 12.86 -11.50 7.19
N SER A 79 12.50 -12.30 6.17
CA SER A 79 11.20 -12.19 5.53
C SER A 79 10.18 -13.02 6.31
N PRO A 80 9.25 -12.40 7.06
CA PRO A 80 8.14 -13.14 7.65
C PRO A 80 7.15 -13.41 6.53
N GLN A 81 7.47 -14.37 5.67
CA GLN A 81 6.69 -14.77 4.50
C GLN A 81 5.24 -15.13 4.88
N LYS A 82 5.04 -15.52 6.15
CA LYS A 82 3.74 -15.80 6.75
C LYS A 82 2.89 -14.54 6.97
N GLN A 83 3.48 -13.44 7.44
CA GLN A 83 2.75 -12.18 7.70
C GLN A 83 2.27 -11.53 6.40
N LEU A 84 3.09 -11.57 5.34
CA LEU A 84 2.72 -11.05 4.02
C LEU A 84 1.54 -11.80 3.40
N LYS A 85 1.42 -13.10 3.67
CA LYS A 85 0.30 -13.91 3.20
C LYS A 85 -0.98 -13.57 3.97
N GLU A 86 -0.91 -13.49 5.29
CA GLU A 86 -2.05 -13.11 6.15
C GLU A 86 -2.55 -11.69 5.83
N GLU A 87 -1.64 -10.74 5.57
CA GLU A 87 -1.99 -9.37 5.18
C GLU A 87 -2.64 -9.31 3.78
N ALA A 88 -2.15 -10.11 2.83
CA ALA A 88 -2.77 -10.23 1.52
C ALA A 88 -4.17 -10.85 1.59
N GLU A 89 -4.38 -11.85 2.44
CA GLU A 89 -5.69 -12.47 2.67
C GLU A 89 -6.69 -11.46 3.25
N LEU A 90 -6.29 -10.69 4.26
CA LEU A 90 -7.13 -9.63 4.84
C LEU A 90 -7.51 -8.54 3.82
N LEU A 91 -6.56 -8.12 2.97
CA LEU A 91 -6.83 -7.14 1.92
C LEU A 91 -7.85 -7.65 0.89
N VAL A 92 -7.76 -8.93 0.52
CA VAL A 92 -8.72 -9.56 -0.40
C VAL A 92 -10.11 -9.63 0.23
N GLU A 93 -10.22 -9.97 1.52
CA GLU A 93 -11.51 -9.95 2.24
C GLU A 93 -12.13 -8.55 2.26
N GLN A 94 -11.35 -7.51 2.59
CA GLN A 94 -11.82 -6.13 2.56
C GLN A 94 -12.27 -5.68 1.16
N LEU A 95 -11.54 -6.11 0.12
CA LEU A 95 -11.91 -5.83 -1.26
C LEU A 95 -13.23 -6.51 -1.63
N MET A 96 -13.44 -7.77 -1.24
CA MET A 96 -14.70 -8.48 -1.48
C MET A 96 -15.89 -7.79 -0.80
N ILE A 97 -15.72 -7.35 0.45
CA ILE A 97 -16.74 -6.58 1.18
C ILE A 97 -17.08 -5.28 0.44
N SER A 98 -16.06 -4.56 -0.02
CA SER A 98 -16.25 -3.30 -0.75
C SER A 98 -16.98 -3.49 -2.09
N VAL A 99 -16.64 -4.56 -2.82
CA VAL A 99 -17.34 -4.94 -4.06
C VAL A 99 -18.80 -5.29 -3.78
N GLN A 100 -19.07 -6.03 -2.71
CA GLN A 100 -20.44 -6.37 -2.30
C GLN A 100 -21.27 -5.12 -1.98
N TYR A 101 -20.76 -4.21 -1.17
CA TYR A 101 -21.44 -2.94 -0.87
C TYR A 101 -21.65 -2.08 -2.12
N THR A 102 -20.71 -2.09 -3.05
CA THR A 102 -20.85 -1.36 -4.31
C THR A 102 -21.98 -1.96 -5.17
N ALA A 103 -22.09 -3.28 -5.21
CA ALA A 103 -23.18 -3.97 -5.93
C ALA A 103 -24.55 -3.66 -5.32
N GLU A 104 -24.66 -3.69 -3.99
CA GLU A 104 -25.89 -3.31 -3.26
C GLU A 104 -26.26 -1.84 -3.54
N LEU A 105 -25.30 -0.93 -3.51
CA LEU A 105 -25.53 0.48 -3.81
C LEU A 105 -26.05 0.68 -5.24
N TYR A 106 -25.53 -0.07 -6.22
CA TYR A 106 -26.05 -0.02 -7.59
C TYR A 106 -27.49 -0.49 -7.70
N GLN A 107 -27.87 -1.53 -6.94
CA GLN A 107 -29.26 -2.03 -6.93
C GLN A 107 -30.20 -0.99 -6.30
N GLU A 108 -29.84 -0.40 -5.17
CA GLU A 108 -30.62 0.66 -4.53
C GLU A 108 -30.78 1.88 -5.43
N LEU A 109 -29.74 2.26 -6.18
CA LEU A 109 -29.82 3.35 -7.14
C LEU A 109 -30.84 3.07 -8.26
N GLN A 110 -30.90 1.82 -8.76
CA GLN A 110 -31.88 1.41 -9.76
C GLN A 110 -33.31 1.43 -9.21
N ILE A 111 -33.49 1.04 -7.95
CA ILE A 111 -34.78 1.10 -7.26
C ILE A 111 -35.24 2.56 -7.13
N LEU A 112 -34.33 3.46 -6.76
CA LEU A 112 -34.61 4.89 -6.63
C LEU A 112 -35.04 5.52 -7.97
N ASP A 113 -34.33 5.23 -9.06
CA ASP A 113 -34.69 5.70 -10.41
C ASP A 113 -36.11 5.26 -10.80
N LYS A 114 -36.48 4.01 -10.49
CA LYS A 114 -37.84 3.52 -10.72
C LYS A 114 -38.88 4.28 -9.89
N PHE A 115 -38.60 4.56 -8.61
CA PHE A 115 -39.50 5.34 -7.75
C PHE A 115 -39.68 6.77 -8.27
N GLU A 116 -38.61 7.39 -8.76
CA GLU A 116 -38.67 8.73 -9.34
C GLU A 116 -39.54 8.76 -10.61
N GLN A 117 -39.36 7.79 -11.50
CA GLN A 117 -40.19 7.66 -12.71
C GLN A 117 -41.67 7.41 -12.37
N ASP A 118 -41.96 6.55 -11.40
CA ASP A 118 -43.33 6.27 -10.96
C ASP A 118 -43.98 7.50 -10.28
N TYR A 119 -43.20 8.28 -9.53
CA TYR A 119 -43.65 9.56 -8.95
C TYR A 119 -44.01 10.59 -10.04
N LEU A 120 -43.13 10.76 -11.03
CA LEU A 120 -43.38 11.68 -12.14
C LEU A 120 -44.60 11.27 -12.98
N ARG A 121 -44.77 9.97 -13.24
CA ARG A 121 -45.94 9.44 -13.97
C ARG A 121 -47.24 9.73 -13.22
N LYS A 122 -47.26 9.49 -11.91
CA LYS A 122 -48.43 9.75 -11.07
C LYS A 122 -48.82 11.23 -11.04
N ARG A 123 -47.82 12.12 -10.95
CA ARG A 123 -48.06 13.56 -11.03
C ARG A 123 -48.70 13.98 -12.37
N GLN A 124 -48.25 13.39 -13.47
CA GLN A 124 -48.80 13.67 -14.80
C GLN A 124 -50.24 13.12 -14.96
N GLU A 125 -50.56 11.97 -14.38
CA GLU A 125 -51.91 11.41 -14.34
C GLU A 125 -52.87 12.32 -13.54
N ASP A 126 -52.42 12.83 -12.39
CA ASP A 126 -53.20 13.77 -11.57
C ASP A 126 -53.51 15.07 -12.33
N ASP A 127 -52.53 15.66 -13.03
CA ASP A 127 -52.72 16.87 -13.86
C ASP A 127 -53.68 16.63 -15.05
N ASN A 128 -53.60 15.47 -15.70
CA ASN A 128 -54.48 15.13 -16.83
C ASN A 128 -55.92 14.85 -16.38
N SER A 129 -56.12 14.25 -15.20
CA SER A 129 -57.44 14.00 -14.63
C SER A 129 -58.16 15.30 -14.22
N ALA A 130 -57.41 16.30 -13.75
CA ALA A 130 -57.93 17.62 -13.40
C ALA A 130 -58.34 18.45 -14.64
N GLY A 131 -57.73 18.22 -15.80
CA GLY A 131 -58.09 18.86 -17.07
C GLY A 131 -59.36 18.33 -17.72
N THR A 132 -59.84 17.14 -17.35
CA THR A 132 -60.99 16.47 -17.98
C THR A 132 -62.33 16.78 -17.28
N GLN A 133 -62.31 17.51 -16.15
CA GLN A 133 -63.51 17.91 -15.39
C GLN A 133 -63.91 19.39 -15.55
N LYS A 134 -63.41 20.11 -16.57
CA LYS A 134 -63.80 21.50 -16.88
C LYS A 134 -64.50 21.63 -18.23
#